data_AF-A0A7K0X797-F1
#
_entry.id   AF-A0A7K0X797-F1
#
_cell.length_a   1.000
_cell.length_b   1.000
_cell.length_c   1.000
_cell.angle_alpha   90.00
_cell.angle_beta   90.00
_cell.angle_gamma   90.00
#
_symmetry.space_group_name_H-M   'P 1'
#
loop_
_entity.id
_entity.type
_entity.pdbx_description
1 polymer ?
#
loop_
_entity_poly.entity_id
_entity_poly.type
_entity_poly.pdbx_seq_one_letter_code
_entity_poly.pdbx_strand_id
1 'polypeptide(L)' 'MADDVTQGETYAGAGVSIDAGEEAVDRIKSHVRSTFRPEVIGDIGGFGGLFALDLARYKKPVLV' A
#
# COMPACT_ATOMS: atom_id res chain seq x y z
N MET A 1 25.59 16.51 -23.80
CA MET A 1 25.22 15.09 -23.82
C MET A 1 24.22 14.87 -22.70
N ALA A 2 23.02 15.39 -22.90
CA ALA A 2 21.85 15.34 -22.04
C ALA A 2 20.70 15.85 -22.89
N ASP A 3 19.47 15.42 -22.60
CA ASP A 3 18.22 15.76 -23.28
C ASP A 3 17.77 14.73 -24.34
N ASP A 4 17.43 13.53 -23.89
CA ASP A 4 16.31 12.77 -24.46
C ASP A 4 15.79 11.76 -23.40
N VAL A 5 15.25 12.26 -22.29
CA VAL A 5 14.35 11.40 -21.49
C VAL A 5 13.05 11.37 -22.26
N THR A 6 12.92 10.36 -23.11
CA THR A 6 11.73 10.12 -23.91
C THR A 6 10.52 10.13 -22.99
N GLN A 7 9.44 10.82 -23.37
CA GLN A 7 8.18 10.98 -22.59
C GLN A 7 7.55 9.67 -22.07
N GLY A 8 8.09 8.48 -22.37
CA GLY A 8 7.66 7.18 -21.83
C GLY A 8 8.55 6.55 -20.75
N GLU A 9 9.69 7.16 -20.38
CA GLU A 9 10.65 6.54 -19.43
C GLU A 9 10.44 6.94 -17.96
N THR A 10 9.54 7.88 -17.68
CA THR A 10 9.21 8.33 -16.31
C THR A 10 7.84 7.81 -15.86
N TYR A 11 7.60 7.73 -14.55
CA TYR A 11 6.27 7.41 -14.00
C TYR A 11 5.17 8.35 -14.55
N ALA A 12 5.46 9.66 -14.57
CA ALA A 12 4.56 10.66 -15.16
C ALA A 12 4.33 10.41 -16.66
N GLY A 13 5.38 10.04 -17.39
CA GLY A 13 5.33 9.64 -18.79
C GLY A 13 4.48 8.39 -19.07
N ALA A 14 4.45 7.46 -18.13
CA ALA A 14 3.55 6.30 -18.13
C ALA A 14 2.11 6.63 -17.68
N GLY A 15 1.80 7.90 -17.40
CA GLY A 15 0.49 8.36 -16.94
C GLY A 15 0.26 8.21 -15.43
N VAL A 16 1.31 7.96 -14.64
CA VAL A 16 1.21 7.84 -13.18
C VAL A 16 1.40 9.20 -12.52
N SER A 17 0.41 9.64 -11.75
CA SER A 17 0.54 10.77 -10.83
C SER A 17 0.72 10.26 -9.40
N ILE A 18 1.89 10.56 -8.81
CA ILE A 18 2.22 10.19 -7.43
C ILE A 18 1.32 10.96 -6.46
N ASP A 19 1.21 12.28 -6.63
CA ASP A 19 0.40 13.16 -5.78
C ASP A 19 -1.07 12.73 -5.74
N ALA A 20 -1.65 12.37 -6.91
CA ALA A 20 -3.02 11.89 -6.97
C ALA A 20 -3.19 10.55 -6.23
N GLY A 21 -2.16 9.70 -6.23
CA GLY A 21 -2.14 8.45 -5.47
C GLY A 21 -2.10 8.70 -3.96
N GLU A 22 -1.25 9.61 -3.50
CA GLU A 22 -1.17 10.00 -2.08
C GLU A 22 -2.47 10.61 -1.58
N GLU A 23 -3.07 11.52 -2.37
CA GLU A 23 -4.36 12.13 -2.02
C GLU A 23 -5.47 11.09 -1.91
N ALA A 24 -5.51 10.13 -2.84
CA ALA A 24 -6.49 9.05 -2.79
C ALA A 24 -6.34 8.20 -1.52
N VAL A 25 -5.10 7.86 -1.12
CA VAL A 25 -4.80 7.13 0.12
C VAL A 25 -5.27 7.92 1.34
N ASP A 26 -5.00 9.22 1.39
CA ASP A 26 -5.41 10.05 2.53
C ASP A 26 -6.93 10.16 2.67
N ARG A 27 -7.67 10.27 1.55
CA ARG A 27 -9.14 10.31 1.55
C ARG A 27 -9.76 9.03 2.13
N ILE A 28 -9.18 7.86 1.86
CA ILE A 28 -9.73 6.57 2.33
C ILE A 28 -9.19 6.14 3.71
N LYS A 29 -8.15 6.79 4.23
CA LYS A 29 -7.43 6.38 5.45
C LYS A 29 -8.36 6.17 6.65
N SER A 30 -9.35 7.03 6.87
CA SER A 30 -10.32 6.88 7.96
C SER A 30 -11.23 5.66 7.81
N HIS A 31 -11.65 5.37 6.58
CA HIS A 31 -12.53 4.25 6.27
C HIS A 31 -11.77 2.93 6.43
N VAL A 32 -10.53 2.88 5.95
CA VAL A 32 -9.62 1.73 6.13
C VAL A 32 -9.33 1.51 7.61
N ARG A 33 -9.01 2.56 8.38
CA ARG A 33 -8.76 2.45 9.83
C ARG A 33 -9.97 1.93 10.60
N SER A 34 -11.20 2.18 10.15
CA SER A 34 -12.40 1.66 10.81
C SER A 34 -12.51 0.13 10.80
N THR A 35 -11.75 -0.56 9.94
CA THR A 35 -11.73 -2.02 9.83
C THR A 35 -10.55 -2.66 10.54
N PHE A 36 -9.70 -1.85 11.21
CA PHE A 36 -8.50 -2.35 11.86
C PHE A 36 -8.83 -3.34 12.98
N ARG A 37 -8.02 -4.39 13.04
CA ARG A 37 -7.98 -5.34 14.14
C ARG A 37 -6.64 -5.26 14.87
N PRO A 38 -6.54 -5.77 16.11
CA PRO A 38 -5.28 -5.75 16.87
C PRO A 38 -4.11 -6.44 16.16
N GLU A 39 -4.38 -7.36 15.25
CA GLU A 39 -3.36 -8.08 14.49
C GLU A 39 -2.75 -7.26 13.33
N VAL A 40 -3.38 -6.15 12.92
CA VAL A 40 -2.83 -5.28 11.86
C VAL A 40 -1.57 -4.60 12.36
N ILE A 41 -0.50 -4.65 11.57
CA ILE A 41 0.78 -3.99 11.87
C ILE A 41 0.99 -2.84 10.88
N GLY A 42 1.07 -1.61 11.40
CA GLY A 42 1.31 -0.40 10.61
C GLY A 42 0.03 0.31 10.17
N ASP A 43 0.14 1.10 9.10
CA ASP A 43 -0.95 1.89 8.52
C ASP A 43 -0.89 1.84 6.97
N ILE A 44 -1.92 2.34 6.30
CA ILE A 44 -1.99 2.42 4.83
C ILE A 44 -1.09 3.54 4.28
N GLY A 45 -0.49 3.30 3.11
CA GLY A 45 0.42 4.22 2.41
C GLY A 45 1.84 3.69 2.25
N GLY A 46 2.18 2.61 2.96
CA GLY A 46 3.39 1.83 2.69
C GLY A 46 3.23 0.87 1.50
N PHE A 47 4.33 0.25 1.08
CA PHE A 47 4.35 -0.73 -0.01
C PHE A 47 3.51 -1.99 0.25
N GLY A 48 3.31 -2.36 1.51
CA GLY A 48 2.57 -3.56 1.89
C GLY A 48 1.81 -3.42 3.21
N GLY A 49 0.73 -4.19 3.34
CA GLY A 49 -0.01 -4.38 4.58
C GLY A 49 0.46 -5.62 5.32
N LEU A 50 0.51 -5.55 6.65
CA LEU A 50 1.01 -6.63 7.50
C LEU A 50 -0.06 -7.06 8.51
N PHE A 51 -0.10 -8.36 8.81
CA PHE A 51 -1.03 -8.96 9.76
C PHE A 51 -0.32 -10.04 10.58
N ALA A 52 -0.37 -9.92 11.91
CA ALA A 52 0.17 -10.91 12.84
C ALA A 52 -0.80 -12.06 13.07
N LEU A 53 -0.48 -13.24 12.55
CA LEU A 53 -1.18 -14.46 12.90
C LEU A 53 -0.73 -14.98 14.27
N ASP A 54 -1.67 -15.21 15.18
CA ASP A 54 -1.38 -15.86 16.47
C ASP A 54 -1.11 -17.36 16.29
N LEU A 55 0.18 -17.72 16.23
CA LEU A 55 0.61 -19.11 16.08
C LEU A 55 0.45 -19.95 17.35
N ALA A 56 0.21 -19.34 18.52
CA ALA A 56 -0.11 -20.10 19.73
C ALA A 56 -1.54 -20.64 19.67
N ARG A 57 -2.45 -19.91 19.02
CA ARG A 57 -3.84 -20.32 18.81
C ARG A 57 -4.01 -21.36 17.71
N TYR A 58 -3.19 -21.32 16.65
CA TYR A 58 -3.34 -22.20 15.48
C TYR A 58 -2.15 -23.15 15.30
N LYS A 59 -2.37 -24.46 15.53
CA LYS A 59 -1.30 -25.48 15.45
C LYS A 59 -0.78 -25.75 14.03
N LYS A 60 -1.65 -25.73 13.03
CA LYS A 60 -1.33 -26.00 11.61
C LYS A 60 -2.25 -25.17 10.71
N PRO A 61 -2.07 -23.83 10.68
CA PRO A 61 -2.97 -22.95 9.94
C PRO A 61 -2.83 -23.17 8.43
N VAL A 62 -3.95 -23.06 7.72
CA VAL A 62 -4.02 -23.00 6.26
C VAL A 62 -4.69 -21.68 5.90
N LEU A 63 -4.04 -20.89 5.04
CA LEU A 63 -4.60 -19.65 4.49
C LEU A 63 -5.40 -20.00 3.23
N VAL A 64 -6.64 -19.52 3.16
CA VAL A 64 -7.52 -19.60 2.00
C VAL A 64 -7.78 -18.20 1.48
#